data_AF-A0A9N9RBG6-F1
#
_entry.id   AF-A0A9N9RBG6-F1
#
_cell.length_a   1.000
_cell.length_b   1.000
_cell.length_c   1.000
_cell.angle_alpha   90.00
_cell.angle_beta   90.00
_cell.angle_gamma   90.00
#
_symmetry.space_group_name_H-M   'P 1'
#
loop_
_entity.id
_entity.type
_entity.pdbx_description
1 polymer ?
#
loop_
_entity_poly.entity_id
_entity_poly.type
_entity_poly.pdbx_seq_one_letter_code
_entity_poly.pdbx_strand_id
1 'polypeptide(L)'
;MNPKLRMFRFVHIRRYKWRIDLSRTEGHWGGWFRGLSASFLSAPAPRLLLLASVDGLDRELTVGQMQGKFQMQVLTRCGHAVHEDTPEEVARVIAAFALRHRLTVPTESGLNMNLIAAPGC
;
A
#
# COMPACT_ATOMS: atom_id res chain seq x y z
N MET A 1 -45.36 -35.33 -38.47
CA MET A 1 -45.27 -35.42 -37.00
C MET A 1 -43.89 -35.95 -36.62
N ASN A 2 -42.97 -35.11 -36.15
CA ASN A 2 -41.80 -35.55 -35.38
C ASN A 2 -41.31 -34.37 -34.51
N PRO A 3 -41.11 -34.54 -33.18
CA PRO A 3 -41.01 -33.43 -32.24
C PRO A 3 -39.56 -33.09 -31.83
N LYS A 4 -39.36 -31.80 -31.52
CA LYS A 4 -38.38 -31.28 -30.54
C LYS A 4 -36.90 -31.60 -30.77
N LEU A 5 -36.24 -30.83 -31.65
CA LEU A 5 -34.80 -30.58 -31.50
C LEU A 5 -34.56 -29.53 -30.41
N ARG A 6 -34.06 -30.08 -29.30
CA ARG A 6 -33.41 -29.49 -28.13
C ARG A 6 -32.95 -28.04 -28.30
N MET A 7 -33.58 -27.17 -27.51
CA MET A 7 -33.06 -25.86 -27.14
C MET A 7 -31.76 -26.05 -26.35
N PHE A 8 -30.62 -25.99 -27.04
CA PHE A 8 -29.32 -25.82 -26.38
C PHE A 8 -29.28 -24.40 -25.84
N ARG A 9 -29.63 -24.27 -24.55
CA ARG A 9 -29.38 -23.05 -23.79
C ARG A 9 -27.86 -22.88 -23.71
N PHE A 10 -27.30 -22.01 -24.53
CA PHE A 10 -25.90 -21.58 -24.42
C PHE A 10 -25.69 -20.92 -23.06
N VAL A 11 -25.27 -21.71 -22.07
CA VAL A 11 -24.72 -21.19 -20.83
C VAL A 11 -23.45 -20.45 -21.20
N HIS A 12 -23.49 -19.12 -21.16
CA HIS A 12 -22.30 -18.30 -21.31
C HIS A 12 -21.42 -18.49 -20.07
N ILE A 13 -20.45 -19.41 -20.16
CA ILE A 13 -19.39 -19.53 -19.16
C ILE A 13 -18.52 -18.28 -19.32
N ARG A 14 -18.75 -17.26 -18.48
CA ARG A 14 -17.89 -16.08 -18.43
C ARG A 14 -16.54 -16.51 -17.86
N ARG A 15 -15.53 -16.59 -18.71
CA ARG A 15 -14.15 -16.84 -18.30
C ARG A 15 -13.57 -15.57 -17.68
N TYR A 16 -13.02 -15.70 -16.47
CA TYR A 16 -12.25 -14.62 -15.85
C TYR A 16 -11.02 -14.31 -16.70
N LYS A 17 -10.70 -13.03 -16.82
CA LYS A 17 -9.46 -12.53 -17.43
C LYS A 17 -8.90 -11.42 -16.55
N TRP A 18 -7.58 -11.24 -16.59
CA TRP A 18 -6.94 -10.07 -15.99
C TRP A 18 -7.55 -8.79 -16.56
N ARG A 19 -7.74 -7.79 -15.70
CA ARG A 19 -8.30 -6.48 -16.11
C ARG A 19 -7.35 -5.75 -17.07
N ILE A 20 -6.04 -5.96 -16.89
CA ILE A 20 -4.97 -5.38 -17.70
C ILE A 20 -3.84 -6.39 -17.83
N ASP A 21 -3.19 -6.40 -19.00
CA ASP A 21 -1.90 -7.07 -19.18
C ASP A 21 -0.79 -6.11 -18.75
N LEU A 22 -0.30 -6.30 -17.51
CA LEU A 22 0.68 -5.41 -16.90
C LEU A 22 2.03 -5.43 -17.63
N SER A 23 2.38 -6.54 -18.28
CA SER A 23 3.66 -6.70 -19.00
C SER A 23 3.81 -5.66 -20.12
N ARG A 24 2.70 -5.24 -20.74
CA ARG A 24 2.71 -4.20 -21.79
C ARG A 24 3.17 -2.84 -21.29
N THR A 25 3.18 -2.61 -19.98
CA THR A 25 3.65 -1.36 -19.38
C THR A 25 5.13 -1.36 -19.02
N GLU A 26 5.85 -2.45 -19.28
CA GLU A 26 7.27 -2.63 -18.94
C GLU A 26 8.15 -1.48 -19.40
N GLY A 27 7.90 -0.94 -20.61
CA GLY A 27 8.62 0.21 -21.16
C GLY A 27 8.54 1.48 -20.30
N HIS A 28 7.58 1.58 -19.38
CA HIS A 28 7.41 2.71 -18.46
C HIS A 28 8.04 2.48 -17.08
N TRP A 29 8.30 1.22 -16.68
CA TRP A 29 8.71 0.89 -15.32
C TRP A 29 10.01 1.59 -14.91
N GLY A 30 10.98 1.67 -15.82
CA GLY A 30 12.22 2.40 -15.58
C GLY A 30 12.00 3.86 -15.22
N GLY A 31 10.99 4.52 -15.81
CA GLY A 31 10.63 5.90 -15.51
C GLY A 31 9.88 6.05 -14.18
N TRP A 32 9.14 5.04 -13.74
CA TRP A 32 8.42 5.07 -12.46
C TRP A 32 9.37 4.99 -11.26
N PHE A 33 10.44 4.21 -11.37
CA PHE A 33 11.33 3.93 -10.23
C PHE A 33 12.64 4.72 -10.24
N ARG A 34 13.12 5.20 -11.39
CA ARG A 34 14.37 5.97 -11.47
C ARG A 34 14.26 7.26 -10.65
N GLY A 35 15.09 7.38 -9.62
CA GLY A 35 15.12 8.56 -8.75
C GLY A 35 13.93 8.67 -7.80
N LEU A 36 13.14 7.61 -7.62
CA LEU A 36 11.97 7.61 -6.74
C LEU A 36 12.36 7.91 -5.29
N SER A 37 13.44 7.33 -4.79
CA SER A 37 13.92 7.51 -3.42
C SER A 37 14.37 8.94 -3.15
N ALA A 38 15.23 9.50 -3.99
CA ALA A 38 15.59 10.92 -3.94
C ALA A 38 14.35 11.84 -4.01
N SER A 39 13.40 11.54 -4.91
CA SER A 39 12.16 12.32 -5.06
C SER A 39 11.32 12.28 -3.78
N PHE A 40 11.12 11.07 -3.21
CA PHE A 40 10.45 10.88 -1.93
C PHE A 40 11.13 11.68 -0.81
N LEU A 41 12.45 11.56 -0.66
CA LEU A 41 13.22 12.26 0.38
C LEU A 41 13.23 13.79 0.21
N SER A 42 13.04 14.30 -1.01
CA SER A 42 13.02 15.73 -1.30
C SER A 42 11.65 16.41 -1.08
N ALA A 43 10.56 15.64 -1.00
CA ALA A 43 9.21 16.18 -0.89
C ALA A 43 9.05 17.03 0.38
N PRO A 44 8.57 18.30 0.32
CA PRO A 44 8.52 19.21 1.47
C PRO A 44 7.31 18.95 2.39
N ALA A 45 7.18 17.71 2.88
CA ALA A 45 6.11 17.27 3.76
C ALA A 45 6.60 16.18 4.72
N PRO A 46 5.87 15.91 5.83
CA PRO A 46 6.04 14.69 6.59
C PRO A 46 5.85 13.46 5.70
N ARG A 47 6.67 12.42 5.91
CA ARG A 47 6.70 11.23 5.06
C ARG A 47 6.56 9.98 5.91
N LEU A 48 5.78 9.02 5.40
CA LEU A 48 5.58 7.70 5.99
C LEU A 48 5.90 6.65 4.93
N LEU A 49 6.72 5.66 5.29
CA LEU A 49 7.01 4.49 4.46
C LEU A 49 6.56 3.22 5.19
N LEU A 50 5.63 2.48 4.58
CA LEU A 50 5.16 1.18 5.08
C LEU A 50 5.80 0.07 4.26
N LEU A 51 6.40 -0.91 4.93
CA LEU A 51 7.15 -1.99 4.30
C LEU A 51 6.67 -3.35 4.81
N ALA A 52 6.57 -4.34 3.92
CA ALA A 52 6.33 -5.73 4.32
C ALA A 52 7.60 -6.40 4.88
N SER A 53 8.76 -6.04 4.33
CA SER A 53 10.09 -6.41 4.80
C SER A 53 11.06 -5.25 4.58
N VAL A 54 12.17 -5.25 5.32
CA VAL A 54 13.30 -4.31 5.09
C VAL A 54 14.16 -4.77 3.90
N ASP A 55 13.95 -5.99 3.41
CA ASP A 55 14.65 -6.53 2.26
C ASP A 55 14.41 -5.64 1.02
N GLY A 56 15.48 -5.18 0.39
CA GLY A 56 15.41 -4.33 -0.80
C GLY A 56 15.28 -2.83 -0.52
N LEU A 57 15.43 -2.38 0.73
CA LEU A 57 15.58 -0.94 1.01
C LEU A 57 16.89 -0.43 0.39
N ASP A 58 16.80 0.60 -0.44
CA ASP A 58 18.00 1.13 -1.10
C ASP A 58 18.88 1.96 -0.16
N ARG A 59 20.08 2.30 -0.65
CA ARG A 59 21.06 3.09 0.11
C ARG A 59 20.54 4.47 0.48
N GLU A 60 19.80 5.14 -0.40
CA GLU A 60 19.31 6.51 -0.17
C GLU A 60 18.28 6.54 0.95
N LEU A 61 17.31 5.63 0.91
CA LEU A 61 16.28 5.45 1.93
C LEU A 61 16.88 4.96 3.25
N THR A 62 17.89 4.08 3.21
CA THR A 62 18.61 3.65 4.43
C THR A 62 19.28 4.84 5.11
N VAL A 63 20.02 5.66 4.35
CA VAL A 63 20.65 6.87 4.89
C VAL A 63 19.59 7.87 5.36
N GLY A 64 18.51 8.06 4.58
CA GLY A 64 17.42 8.95 4.94
C GLY A 64 16.72 8.53 6.24
N GLN A 65 16.55 7.23 6.44
CA GLN A 65 15.98 6.66 7.66
C GLN A 65 16.89 6.88 8.86
N MET A 66 18.20 6.62 8.71
CA MET A 66 19.20 6.89 9.76
C MET A 66 19.29 8.38 10.13
N GLN A 67 18.97 9.28 9.20
CA GLN A 67 18.89 10.71 9.43
C GLN A 67 17.53 11.19 9.98
N GLY A 68 16.58 10.28 10.21
CA GLY A 68 15.24 10.62 10.69
C GLY A 68 14.41 11.43 9.69
N LYS A 69 14.67 11.30 8.37
CA LYS A 69 13.98 12.08 7.33
C LYS A 69 12.54 11.64 7.09
N PHE A 70 12.15 10.43 7.49
CA PHE A 70 10.80 9.93 7.34
C PHE A 70 10.48 8.93 8.46
N GLN A 71 9.20 8.69 8.70
CA GLN A 71 8.75 7.62 9.59
C GLN A 71 8.67 6.31 8.78
N MET A 72 9.23 5.23 9.32
CA MET A 72 9.20 3.92 8.69
C MET A 72 8.51 2.92 9.61
N GLN A 73 7.59 2.12 9.06
CA GLN A 73 6.96 1.01 9.78
C GLN A 73 7.07 -0.27 8.95
N VAL A 74 7.54 -1.33 9.59
CA VAL A 74 7.55 -2.67 9.00
C VAL A 74 6.33 -3.42 9.52
N LEU A 75 5.50 -3.91 8.59
CA LEU A 75 4.33 -4.74 8.84
C LEU A 75 4.69 -6.19 8.45
N THR A 76 5.10 -6.97 9.45
CA THR A 76 5.50 -8.37 9.21
C THR A 76 4.30 -9.21 8.78
N ARG A 77 4.56 -10.33 8.08
CA ARG A 77 3.55 -11.28 7.58
C ARG A 77 2.64 -10.75 6.45
N CYS A 78 3.05 -9.69 5.77
CA CYS A 78 2.37 -9.19 4.58
C CYS A 78 3.15 -9.52 3.30
N GLY A 79 2.44 -9.57 2.17
CA GLY A 79 3.01 -9.62 0.83
C GLY A 79 3.17 -8.22 0.24
N HIS A 80 2.83 -8.05 -1.03
CA HIS A 80 2.97 -6.77 -1.74
C HIS A 80 1.88 -5.76 -1.36
N ALA A 81 0.65 -6.22 -1.11
CA ALA A 81 -0.50 -5.36 -0.83
C ALA A 81 -0.78 -5.31 0.68
N VAL A 82 0.13 -4.70 1.45
CA VAL A 82 0.05 -4.63 2.93
C VAL A 82 -1.28 -4.09 3.46
N HIS A 83 -1.94 -3.22 2.69
CA HIS A 83 -3.22 -2.60 3.01
C HIS A 83 -4.41 -3.54 2.82
N GLU A 84 -4.29 -4.59 2.01
CA GLU A 84 -5.28 -5.66 1.90
C GLU A 84 -4.98 -6.78 2.91
N ASP A 85 -3.70 -7.06 3.17
CA ASP A 85 -3.27 -8.13 4.09
C ASP A 85 -3.52 -7.78 5.56
N THR A 86 -3.21 -6.55 5.99
CA THR A 86 -3.37 -6.08 7.38
C THR A 86 -4.00 -4.69 7.45
N PRO A 87 -5.26 -4.53 6.99
CA PRO A 87 -5.93 -3.24 6.88
C PRO A 87 -6.02 -2.49 8.22
N GLU A 88 -6.25 -3.21 9.31
CA GLU A 88 -6.35 -2.63 10.66
C GLU A 88 -5.04 -1.97 11.10
N GLU A 89 -3.90 -2.64 10.86
CA GLU A 89 -2.59 -2.11 11.24
C GLU A 89 -2.16 -0.95 10.35
N VAL A 90 -2.44 -1.03 9.05
CA VAL A 90 -2.22 0.10 8.13
C VAL A 90 -3.04 1.31 8.57
N ALA A 91 -4.33 1.13 8.90
CA ALA A 91 -5.17 2.21 9.38
C ALA A 91 -4.65 2.81 10.70
N ARG A 92 -4.22 1.97 11.64
CA ARG A 92 -3.64 2.41 12.92
C ARG A 92 -2.38 3.27 12.72
N VAL A 93 -1.47 2.83 11.84
CA VAL A 93 -0.21 3.55 11.59
C VAL A 93 -0.47 4.88 10.87
N ILE A 94 -1.35 4.90 9.87
CA ILE A 94 -1.74 6.14 9.17
C ILE A 94 -2.41 7.11 10.13
N ALA A 95 -3.34 6.64 10.98
CA ALA A 95 -4.02 7.49 11.96
C ALA A 95 -3.03 8.09 12.97
N ALA A 96 -2.11 7.27 13.52
CA ALA A 96 -1.07 7.75 14.42
C ALA A 96 -0.16 8.79 13.76
N PHE A 97 0.24 8.56 12.49
CA PHE A 97 1.04 9.50 11.72
C PHE A 97 0.29 10.83 11.48
N ALA A 98 -0.98 10.77 11.08
CA ALA A 98 -1.80 11.95 10.84
C ALA A 98 -2.00 12.78 12.11
N LEU A 99 -2.25 12.13 13.26
CA LEU A 99 -2.38 12.79 14.56
C LEU A 99 -1.04 13.41 15.02
N ARG A 100 0.08 12.68 14.88
CA ARG A 100 1.44 13.16 15.22
C ARG A 100 1.79 14.45 14.48
N HIS A 101 1.41 14.53 13.21
CA HIS A 101 1.67 15.70 12.36
C HIS A 101 0.53 16.73 12.33
N ARG A 102 -0.48 16.57 13.20
CA ARG A 102 -1.64 17.48 13.32
C ARG A 102 -2.38 17.69 11.99
N LEU A 103 -2.43 16.66 11.15
CA LEU A 103 -3.15 16.67 9.88
C LEU A 103 -4.66 16.46 10.06
N THR A 104 -5.05 15.90 11.21
CA THR A 104 -6.45 15.62 11.56
C THR A 104 -6.63 15.63 13.08
N VAL A 105 -7.89 15.53 13.53
CA VAL A 105 -8.29 15.36 14.93
C VAL A 105 -8.80 13.93 15.15
N PRO A 106 -8.63 13.35 16.36
CA PRO A 106 -9.14 12.02 16.65
C PRO A 106 -10.67 12.03 16.65
N THR A 107 -11.27 10.97 16.11
CA THR A 107 -12.69 10.67 16.33
C THR A 107 -12.88 10.06 17.72
N GLU A 108 -14.13 9.92 18.18
CA GLU A 108 -14.45 9.23 19.43
C GLU A 108 -13.84 7.81 19.49
N SER A 109 -13.89 7.07 18.38
CA SER A 109 -13.26 5.76 18.26
C SER A 109 -11.72 5.82 18.30
N GLY A 110 -11.12 6.91 17.78
CA GLY A 110 -9.67 7.11 17.76
C GLY A 110 -9.06 7.43 19.13
N LEU A 111 -9.84 8.04 20.04
CA LEU A 111 -9.42 8.27 21.43
C LEU A 111 -9.21 6.96 22.19
N ASN A 112 -10.05 5.95 21.91
CA ASN A 112 -10.01 4.64 22.58
C ASN A 112 -8.85 3.75 22.09
N MET A 113 -8.23 4.07 20.94
CA MET A 113 -7.15 3.27 20.36
C MET A 113 -5.75 3.61 20.93
N ASN A 114 -5.64 4.49 21.95
CA ASN A 114 -4.35 4.94 22.50
C ASN A 114 -3.31 5.36 21.43
N LEU A 115 -3.78 5.90 20.29
CA LEU A 115 -2.92 6.31 19.16
C LEU A 115 -1.95 7.45 19.50
N ILE A 116 -2.16 8.08 20.65
CA ILE A 116 -1.34 9.17 21.19
C ILE A 116 -0.10 8.61 21.94
N ALA A 117 -0.04 7.30 22.20
CA ALA A 117 1.04 6.68 22.96
C ALA A 117 1.76 5.57 22.17
N ALA A 118 2.81 5.94 21.44
CA ALA A 118 4.10 5.26 21.57
C ALA A 118 5.25 6.19 21.08
N PRO A 119 6.30 6.36 21.90
CA PRO A 119 7.47 7.18 21.62
C PRO A 119 8.43 6.44 20.68
N GLY A 120 9.16 7.21 19.87
CA GLY A 120 10.15 6.66 18.95
C GLY A 120 10.63 7.74 18.00
N CYS A 121 11.58 8.53 18.50
CA CYS A 121 12.76 8.83 17.70
C CYS A 121 13.52 7.52 17.45
#